data_AF-A0A925WGF7-F1
#
_entry.id   AF-A0A925WGF7-F1
#
_cell.length_a   1.000
_cell.length_b   1.000
_cell.length_c   1.000
_cell.angle_alpha   90.00
_cell.angle_beta   90.00
_cell.angle_gamma   90.00
#
_symmetry.space_group_name_H-M   'P 1'
#
loop_
_entity.id
_entity.type
_entity.pdbx_description
1 polymer ?
#
loop_
_entity_poly.entity_id
_entity_poly.type
_entity_poly.pdbx_seq_one_letter_code
_entity_poly.pdbx_strand_id
1 'polypeptide(L)'
;WAHAGFDASQWLPVEITSGPGGTLRGVSRSAPPVRIFEAHKPGNQHTTKANVTIYDLGQVASHMTRFTVRGPAGSKVRITPSELLKPDGSLFGNNYNAKAWSHYTLAGTGSETYTSKFYYGGNRYLQVECLPAENGGEVPILDSIEGLVVHSSATPAGTFSCSNDLFNRIYAMVRWAELGNMMSVISDCPHRERLGWLEQSHLHGPSFRYQYDMNAFFGKIMGDMADCQTAAGLVPTHVPEYPSFPPRWRDAIEWGSASVLIPWQHYEWTGDVEVLRRNYPMMKRYVDYVTGKAKDGIAVKGLGDWSGQGPSPETPGELIATALYYEDVTALARAAELLGKKEEAASARELAEKIRAAFNTTFFHPETRQYGTGSQGANAFALALGLVDATNRSAVLTNLVADIKKRDNALTVGEVCLPYLLRALAGAGRSDLVFAMNNQSEHPGYGYQLKLGATALCETWNAHRDNSQIQFMLGHIMEWFYHDLAGIQLDPRAPGFKHFNIRPQIVGDLTEVKGSYESVRGKI
;
A
#
# COMPACT_ATOMS: atom_id res chain seq x y z
N TRP A 1 13.98 -17.65 35.27
CA TRP A 1 13.70 -16.26 35.66
C TRP A 1 12.21 -15.97 35.77
N ALA A 2 11.38 -16.34 34.78
CA ALA A 2 9.94 -16.06 34.79
C ALA A 2 9.07 -17.04 35.63
N HIS A 3 9.65 -17.73 36.62
CA HIS A 3 8.94 -18.68 37.48
C HIS A 3 9.16 -18.32 38.95
N ALA A 4 8.18 -18.64 39.80
CA ALA A 4 8.29 -18.44 41.24
C ALA A 4 9.50 -19.21 41.81
N GLY A 5 10.17 -18.62 42.81
CA GLY A 5 11.36 -19.22 43.43
C GLY A 5 12.68 -19.00 42.67
N PHE A 6 12.68 -18.25 41.56
CA PHE A 6 13.92 -17.84 40.90
C PHE A 6 14.71 -16.86 41.79
N ASP A 7 16.00 -17.12 41.99
CA ASP A 7 16.89 -16.20 42.70
C ASP A 7 17.19 -14.97 41.83
N ALA A 8 16.52 -13.87 42.16
CA ALA A 8 16.71 -12.57 41.53
C ALA A 8 17.62 -11.64 42.35
N SER A 9 18.40 -12.16 43.32
CA SER A 9 19.28 -11.35 44.18
C SER A 9 20.33 -10.53 43.42
N GLN A 10 20.70 -10.98 42.21
CA GLN A 10 21.65 -10.31 41.33
C GLN A 10 20.99 -9.34 40.33
N TRP A 11 19.66 -9.19 40.35
CA TRP A 11 18.98 -8.24 39.48
C TRP A 11 19.19 -6.82 39.97
N LEU A 12 19.37 -5.91 39.01
CA LEU A 12 19.37 -4.48 39.30
C LEU A 12 17.95 -4.04 39.68
N PRO A 13 17.78 -3.11 40.63
CA PRO A 13 16.49 -2.51 40.91
C PRO A 13 15.97 -1.76 39.67
N VAL A 14 14.65 -1.74 39.49
CA VAL A 14 14.01 -0.98 38.40
C VAL A 14 13.97 0.51 38.74
N GLU A 15 14.07 1.36 37.71
CA GLU A 15 13.92 2.80 37.84
C GLU A 15 12.57 3.27 37.28
N ILE A 16 11.94 4.23 37.95
CA ILE A 16 10.72 4.87 37.46
C ILE A 16 11.13 5.91 36.42
N THR A 17 10.61 5.79 35.20
CA THR A 17 10.86 6.75 34.11
C THR A 17 9.65 7.66 33.90
N SER A 18 9.85 8.84 33.32
CA SER A 18 8.77 9.78 32.97
C SER A 18 7.87 9.30 31.83
N GLY A 19 8.15 8.13 31.24
CA GLY A 19 7.42 7.58 30.10
C GLY A 19 7.63 8.37 28.79
N PRO A 20 7.03 7.91 27.69
CA PRO A 20 7.18 8.53 26.37
C PRO A 20 6.37 9.84 26.19
N GLY A 21 5.64 10.28 27.21
CA GLY A 21 4.62 11.33 27.08
C GLY A 21 3.33 10.82 26.41
N GLY A 22 2.46 11.75 25.99
CA GLY A 22 1.20 11.44 25.30
C GLY A 22 0.08 10.92 26.21
N THR A 23 -0.96 10.34 25.60
CA THR A 23 -2.12 9.77 26.30
C THR A 23 -2.25 8.30 25.94
N LEU A 24 -2.25 7.42 26.94
CA LEU A 24 -2.56 6.00 26.72
C LEU A 24 -4.02 5.88 26.27
N ARG A 25 -4.22 5.38 25.04
CA ARG A 25 -5.54 5.13 24.46
C ARG A 25 -5.79 3.62 24.39
N GLY A 26 -7.06 3.22 24.46
CA GLY A 26 -7.45 1.82 24.40
C GLY A 26 -7.31 1.20 23.00
N VAL A 27 -7.54 -0.11 22.92
CA VAL A 27 -7.40 -0.92 21.70
C VAL A 27 -8.26 -0.45 20.51
N SER A 28 -9.31 0.35 20.76
CA SER A 28 -10.12 0.97 19.72
C SER A 28 -9.38 2.04 18.90
N ARG A 29 -8.16 2.39 19.31
CA ARG A 29 -7.24 3.30 18.59
C ARG A 29 -5.97 2.59 18.12
N SER A 30 -5.95 1.27 18.14
CA SER A 30 -4.82 0.44 17.70
C SER A 30 -5.15 -0.29 16.40
N ALA A 31 -4.13 -0.54 15.58
CA ALA A 31 -4.24 -1.50 14.49
C ALA A 31 -4.41 -2.93 15.05
N PRO A 32 -4.99 -3.87 14.29
CA PRO A 32 -5.02 -5.27 14.71
C PRO A 32 -3.58 -5.79 14.94
N PRO A 33 -3.37 -6.62 15.98
CA PRO A 33 -2.02 -7.02 16.40
C PRO A 33 -1.31 -7.83 15.33
N VAL A 34 0.01 -7.72 15.28
CA VAL A 34 0.85 -8.59 14.44
C VAL A 34 0.90 -9.99 15.04
N ARG A 35 0.70 -11.02 14.21
CA ARG A 35 0.75 -12.43 14.60
C ARG A 35 1.57 -13.24 13.58
N ILE A 36 1.97 -14.43 13.99
CA ILE A 36 2.53 -15.46 13.10
C ILE A 36 1.37 -16.24 12.49
N PHE A 37 1.36 -16.39 11.16
CA PHE A 37 0.28 -17.08 10.43
C PHE A 37 0.70 -18.43 9.90
N GLU A 38 1.88 -18.51 9.30
CA GLU A 38 2.42 -19.76 8.75
C GLU A 38 3.94 -19.78 8.78
N ALA A 39 4.50 -20.97 8.55
CA ALA A 39 5.94 -21.18 8.49
C ALA A 39 6.35 -21.67 7.09
N HIS A 40 7.21 -20.90 6.44
CA HIS A 40 7.81 -21.26 5.16
C HIS A 40 9.13 -22.00 5.40
N LYS A 41 9.17 -23.27 5.02
CA LYS A 41 10.39 -24.07 5.01
C LYS A 41 11.11 -23.86 3.68
N PRO A 42 12.45 -23.78 3.67
CA PRO A 42 13.20 -23.64 2.43
C PRO A 42 12.91 -24.78 1.47
N GLY A 43 12.51 -24.45 0.23
CA GLY A 43 12.33 -25.44 -0.83
C GLY A 43 13.64 -25.81 -1.51
N ASN A 44 14.63 -24.92 -1.44
CA ASN A 44 15.96 -25.10 -2.01
C ASN A 44 17.03 -24.44 -1.12
N GLN A 45 18.26 -24.90 -1.23
CA GLN A 45 19.42 -24.29 -0.57
C GLN A 45 20.68 -24.46 -1.43
N HIS A 46 21.61 -23.51 -1.35
CA HIS A 46 22.93 -23.66 -1.97
C HIS A 46 24.03 -23.07 -1.08
N THR A 47 25.14 -23.78 -0.99
CA THR A 47 26.32 -23.36 -0.23
C THR A 47 27.21 -22.51 -1.12
N THR A 48 27.43 -21.25 -0.75
CA THR A 48 28.24 -20.31 -1.54
C THR A 48 29.72 -20.40 -1.19
N LYS A 49 30.04 -20.66 0.08
CA LYS A 49 31.38 -20.88 0.63
C LYS A 49 31.28 -21.82 1.83
N ALA A 50 32.41 -22.33 2.31
CA ALA A 50 32.44 -23.11 3.55
C ALA A 50 31.68 -22.36 4.67
N ASN A 51 30.70 -23.05 5.27
CA ASN A 51 29.85 -22.55 6.37
C ASN A 51 28.90 -21.40 6.01
N VAL A 52 28.72 -21.08 4.71
CA VAL A 52 27.77 -20.07 4.24
C VAL A 52 26.77 -20.72 3.28
N THR A 53 25.51 -20.79 3.69
CA THR A 53 24.43 -21.39 2.90
C THR A 53 23.28 -20.39 2.73
N ILE A 54 22.76 -20.29 1.52
CA ILE A 54 21.57 -19.50 1.22
C ILE A 54 20.38 -20.44 1.10
N TYR A 55 19.29 -20.09 1.79
CA TYR A 55 18.03 -20.81 1.80
C TYR A 55 16.96 -20.00 1.05
N ASP A 56 16.22 -20.65 0.15
CA ASP A 56 15.09 -20.06 -0.58
C ASP A 56 13.76 -20.47 0.04
N LEU A 57 13.05 -19.52 0.66
CA LEU A 57 11.72 -19.73 1.26
C LEU A 57 10.59 -19.80 0.22
N GLY A 58 10.88 -19.55 -1.06
CA GLY A 58 9.94 -19.64 -2.18
C GLY A 58 9.00 -18.45 -2.35
N GLN A 59 8.81 -17.63 -1.32
CA GLN A 59 7.90 -16.48 -1.31
C GLN A 59 8.57 -15.27 -0.65
N VAL A 60 8.52 -14.10 -1.30
CA VAL A 60 8.81 -12.82 -0.64
C VAL A 60 7.66 -12.49 0.33
N ALA A 61 7.97 -12.39 1.62
CA ALA A 61 7.02 -11.97 2.65
C ALA A 61 7.74 -11.28 3.81
N SER A 62 6.98 -10.82 4.79
CA SER A 62 7.52 -10.38 6.09
C SER A 62 7.75 -11.59 6.98
N HIS A 63 9.01 -11.93 7.25
CA HIS A 63 9.40 -13.09 8.04
C HIS A 63 10.09 -12.73 9.35
N MET A 64 9.75 -13.48 10.39
CA MET A 64 10.64 -13.72 11.54
C MET A 64 11.31 -15.08 11.37
N THR A 65 12.60 -15.21 11.65
CA THR A 65 13.28 -16.50 11.49
C THR A 65 13.14 -17.37 12.73
N ARG A 66 12.86 -18.66 12.53
CA ARG A 66 13.01 -19.72 13.52
C ARG A 66 13.99 -20.77 13.01
N PHE A 67 14.86 -21.27 13.88
CA PHE A 67 15.81 -22.31 13.51
C PHE A 67 16.19 -23.17 14.72
N THR A 68 16.70 -24.36 14.40
CA THR A 68 17.28 -25.30 15.37
C THR A 68 18.74 -25.53 15.00
N VAL A 69 19.61 -25.46 16.00
CA VAL A 69 21.07 -25.52 15.83
C VAL A 69 21.71 -26.31 16.95
N ARG A 70 22.84 -26.95 16.68
CA ARG A 70 23.70 -27.60 17.67
C ARG A 70 25.17 -27.29 17.41
N GLY A 71 25.97 -27.22 18.47
CA GLY A 71 27.40 -26.92 18.34
C GLY A 71 28.03 -26.47 19.64
N PRO A 72 29.32 -26.11 19.62
CA PRO A 72 30.05 -25.65 20.81
C PRO A 72 29.47 -24.36 21.39
N ALA A 73 29.59 -24.21 22.71
CA ALA A 73 29.28 -22.95 23.39
C ALA A 73 30.09 -21.79 22.81
N GLY A 74 29.45 -20.62 22.63
CA GLY A 74 30.09 -19.43 22.08
C GLY A 74 30.17 -19.38 20.55
N SER A 75 29.92 -20.49 19.86
CA SER A 75 29.79 -20.51 18.40
C SER A 75 28.50 -19.76 17.95
N LYS A 76 28.46 -19.28 16.71
CA LYS A 76 27.46 -18.29 16.27
C LYS A 76 26.76 -18.71 14.97
N VAL A 77 25.47 -18.45 14.88
CA VAL A 77 24.70 -18.46 13.62
C VAL A 77 24.34 -17.01 13.29
N ARG A 78 24.79 -16.51 12.15
CA ARG A 78 24.41 -15.20 11.62
C ARG A 78 23.45 -15.37 10.44
N ILE A 79 22.38 -14.58 10.41
CA ILE A 79 21.34 -14.65 9.39
C ILE A 79 21.17 -13.28 8.73
N THR A 80 21.30 -13.23 7.41
CA THR A 80 21.10 -12.03 6.59
C THR A 80 19.99 -12.25 5.57
N PRO A 81 18.85 -11.53 5.67
CA PRO A 81 17.73 -11.66 4.75
C PRO A 81 17.94 -10.86 3.44
N SER A 82 17.38 -11.35 2.34
CA SER A 82 17.31 -10.63 1.06
C SER A 82 16.04 -10.99 0.27
N GLU A 83 15.52 -10.04 -0.52
CA GLU A 83 14.42 -10.34 -1.44
C GLU A 83 14.89 -11.02 -2.72
N LEU A 84 16.13 -10.72 -3.16
CA LEU A 84 16.71 -11.17 -4.42
C LEU A 84 18.12 -11.76 -4.26
N LEU A 85 18.51 -12.58 -5.23
CA LEU A 85 19.89 -13.05 -5.45
C LEU A 85 20.51 -12.37 -6.69
N LYS A 86 21.83 -12.22 -6.69
CA LYS A 86 22.64 -11.89 -7.87
C LYS A 86 22.73 -13.09 -8.82
N PRO A 87 23.14 -12.89 -10.08
CA PRO A 87 23.34 -14.00 -11.03
C PRO A 87 24.34 -15.06 -10.55
N ASP A 88 25.30 -14.70 -9.70
CA ASP A 88 26.27 -15.62 -9.08
C ASP A 88 25.71 -16.41 -7.89
N GLY A 89 24.43 -16.21 -7.54
CA GLY A 89 23.75 -16.85 -6.42
C GLY A 89 24.01 -16.18 -5.06
N SER A 90 24.80 -15.11 -4.97
CA SER A 90 24.97 -14.35 -3.72
C SER A 90 23.81 -13.37 -3.48
N LEU A 91 23.70 -12.79 -2.28
CA LEU A 91 22.62 -11.83 -1.98
C LEU A 91 22.75 -10.55 -2.83
N PHE A 92 21.62 -10.04 -3.33
CA PHE A 92 21.56 -8.79 -4.10
C PHE A 92 21.80 -7.56 -3.22
N GLY A 93 21.31 -7.58 -1.97
CA GLY A 93 21.58 -6.53 -0.99
C GLY A 93 20.57 -5.37 -0.98
N ASN A 94 19.39 -5.52 -1.60
CA ASN A 94 18.35 -4.50 -1.55
C ASN A 94 17.80 -4.24 -0.11
N ASN A 95 18.03 -5.16 0.83
CA ASN A 95 17.81 -4.97 2.27
C ASN A 95 18.92 -4.13 2.93
N TYR A 96 18.87 -2.80 2.79
CA TYR A 96 19.85 -1.89 3.40
C TYR A 96 21.32 -2.23 3.04
N ASN A 97 21.62 -2.59 1.79
CA ASN A 97 22.96 -3.05 1.37
C ASN A 97 23.45 -4.29 2.16
N ALA A 98 22.54 -5.21 2.48
CA ALA A 98 22.79 -6.39 3.32
C ALA A 98 23.34 -6.06 4.73
N LYS A 99 23.08 -4.84 5.24
CA LYS A 99 23.53 -4.41 6.58
C LYS A 99 22.59 -4.84 7.70
N ALA A 100 21.35 -5.22 7.38
CA ALA A 100 20.42 -5.78 8.36
C ALA A 100 20.69 -7.28 8.53
N TRP A 101 21.05 -7.71 9.73
CA TRP A 101 21.29 -9.12 10.08
C TRP A 101 21.01 -9.36 11.55
N SER A 102 20.82 -10.63 11.91
CA SER A 102 20.71 -11.09 13.29
C SER A 102 21.75 -12.17 13.56
N HIS A 103 22.09 -12.39 14.83
CA HIS A 103 22.94 -13.50 15.22
C HIS A 103 22.49 -14.13 16.54
N TYR A 104 22.78 -15.42 16.68
CA TYR A 104 22.54 -16.19 17.88
C TYR A 104 23.85 -16.86 18.30
N THR A 105 24.22 -16.70 19.57
CA THR A 105 25.39 -17.34 20.17
C THR A 105 24.92 -18.55 20.97
N LEU A 106 25.44 -19.73 20.65
CA LEU A 106 25.02 -20.98 21.27
C LEU A 106 25.49 -21.06 22.72
N ALA A 107 24.66 -21.64 23.58
CA ALA A 107 25.05 -21.99 24.95
C ALA A 107 25.86 -23.30 25.00
N GLY A 108 25.79 -24.12 23.94
CA GLY A 108 26.48 -25.41 23.84
C GLY A 108 25.78 -26.54 24.57
N THR A 109 24.45 -26.44 24.72
CA THR A 109 23.65 -27.32 25.59
C THR A 109 22.95 -28.46 24.85
N GLY A 110 23.45 -28.82 23.67
CA GLY A 110 22.86 -29.79 22.77
C GLY A 110 22.15 -29.11 21.59
N SER A 111 20.91 -29.52 21.31
CA SER A 111 20.09 -28.90 20.27
C SER A 111 19.32 -27.72 20.86
N GLU A 112 19.53 -26.53 20.28
CA GLU A 112 18.96 -25.26 20.71
C GLU A 112 18.00 -24.75 19.63
N THR A 113 16.80 -24.32 20.03
CA THR A 113 15.83 -23.71 19.10
C THR A 113 15.61 -22.25 19.46
N TYR A 114 15.74 -21.38 18.46
CA TYR A 114 15.55 -19.94 18.62
C TYR A 114 14.57 -19.40 17.59
N THR A 115 13.71 -18.48 18.05
CA THR A 115 12.81 -17.68 17.21
C THR A 115 13.09 -16.21 17.47
N SER A 116 13.26 -15.43 16.41
CA SER A 116 13.36 -13.97 16.52
C SER A 116 12.10 -13.39 17.18
N LYS A 117 12.27 -12.44 18.12
CA LYS A 117 11.15 -11.83 18.87
C LYS A 117 10.87 -10.38 18.50
N PHE A 118 11.91 -9.62 18.17
CA PHE A 118 11.85 -8.17 17.99
C PHE A 118 12.39 -7.71 16.63
N TYR A 119 12.52 -8.64 15.69
CA TYR A 119 13.00 -8.36 14.35
C TYR A 119 12.26 -9.20 13.33
N TYR A 120 11.78 -8.53 12.27
CA TYR A 120 11.30 -9.13 11.04
C TYR A 120 12.01 -8.48 9.85
N GLY A 121 12.10 -9.21 8.73
CA GLY A 121 12.59 -8.70 7.46
C GLY A 121 11.60 -9.01 6.33
N GLY A 122 11.54 -8.13 5.34
CA GLY A 122 10.98 -8.48 4.02
C GLY A 122 12.01 -9.29 3.25
N ASN A 123 11.73 -10.55 2.96
CA ASN A 123 12.67 -11.42 2.26
C ASN A 123 12.02 -12.64 1.62
N ARG A 124 12.77 -13.25 0.71
CA ARG A 124 12.58 -14.63 0.23
C ARG A 124 13.78 -15.51 0.57
N TYR A 125 14.97 -14.93 0.60
CA TYR A 125 16.23 -15.63 0.81
C TYR A 125 16.80 -15.32 2.20
N LEU A 126 17.40 -16.33 2.82
CA LEU A 126 18.16 -16.20 4.07
C LEU A 126 19.58 -16.72 3.84
N GLN A 127 20.59 -15.86 3.93
CA GLN A 127 21.98 -16.31 4.05
C GLN A 127 22.26 -16.64 5.51
N VAL A 128 22.73 -17.87 5.75
CA VAL A 128 23.15 -18.35 7.06
C VAL A 128 24.65 -18.58 7.06
N GLU A 129 25.34 -17.90 7.97
CA GLU A 129 26.77 -18.05 8.23
C GLU A 129 26.96 -18.73 9.60
N CYS A 130 27.57 -19.91 9.60
CA CYS A 130 27.93 -20.63 10.82
C CYS A 130 29.38 -20.31 11.18
N LEU A 131 29.59 -19.68 12.33
CA LEU A 131 30.87 -19.12 12.76
C LEU A 131 31.35 -19.81 14.05
N PRO A 132 32.67 -20.00 14.23
CA PRO A 132 33.21 -20.58 15.45
C PRO A 132 33.07 -19.60 16.63
N ALA A 133 33.39 -20.09 17.83
CA ALA A 133 33.58 -19.22 18.99
C ALA A 133 34.78 -18.29 18.80
N GLU A 134 34.89 -17.25 19.62
CA GLU A 134 35.96 -16.22 19.48
C GLU A 134 37.37 -16.78 19.65
N ASN A 135 37.51 -17.87 20.41
CA ASN A 135 38.74 -18.63 20.57
C ASN A 135 38.98 -19.68 19.47
N GLY A 136 38.16 -19.71 18.41
CA GLY A 136 38.23 -20.65 17.31
C GLY A 136 37.46 -21.97 17.56
N GLY A 137 37.73 -22.98 16.72
CA GLY A 137 37.14 -24.32 16.85
C GLY A 137 36.08 -24.65 15.81
N GLU A 138 35.23 -25.62 16.14
CA GLU A 138 34.15 -26.09 15.27
C GLU A 138 33.05 -25.04 15.10
N VAL A 139 32.45 -25.00 13.92
CA VAL A 139 31.27 -24.18 13.62
C VAL A 139 29.99 -24.95 14.01
N PRO A 140 28.89 -24.25 14.31
CA PRO A 140 27.65 -24.93 14.63
C PRO A 140 27.05 -25.59 13.37
N ILE A 141 26.22 -26.61 13.61
CA ILE A 141 25.45 -27.31 12.58
C ILE A 141 24.00 -26.84 12.71
N LEU A 142 23.47 -26.29 11.61
CA LEU A 142 22.07 -25.91 11.51
C LEU A 142 21.24 -27.16 11.17
N ASP A 143 20.34 -27.56 12.07
CA ASP A 143 19.48 -28.73 11.86
C ASP A 143 18.22 -28.36 11.06
N SER A 144 17.69 -27.15 11.26
CA SER A 144 16.54 -26.64 10.49
C SER A 144 16.45 -25.11 10.52
N ILE A 145 15.79 -24.53 9.53
CA ILE A 145 15.47 -23.10 9.46
C ILE A 145 14.14 -22.90 8.74
N GLU A 146 13.36 -21.91 9.16
CA GLU A 146 12.12 -21.49 8.50
C GLU A 146 11.84 -20.01 8.70
N GLY A 147 11.13 -19.42 7.74
CA GLY A 147 10.59 -18.07 7.82
C GLY A 147 9.16 -18.11 8.34
N LEU A 148 8.91 -17.55 9.51
CA LEU A 148 7.57 -17.39 10.07
C LEU A 148 6.95 -16.12 9.48
N VAL A 149 5.90 -16.28 8.67
CA VAL A 149 5.16 -15.17 8.08
C VAL A 149 4.46 -14.39 9.18
N VAL A 150 4.76 -13.10 9.27
CA VAL A 150 4.19 -12.18 10.25
C VAL A 150 3.53 -10.98 9.57
N HIS A 151 2.31 -10.69 9.99
CA HIS A 151 1.56 -9.50 9.60
C HIS A 151 0.42 -9.25 10.59
N SER A 152 -0.34 -8.18 10.38
CA SER A 152 -1.52 -7.85 11.19
C SER A 152 -2.60 -8.92 11.09
N SER A 153 -3.31 -9.14 12.19
CA SER A 153 -4.48 -10.02 12.26
C SER A 153 -5.77 -9.38 11.80
N ALA A 154 -5.72 -8.49 10.80
CA ALA A 154 -6.92 -8.02 10.13
C ALA A 154 -7.65 -9.23 9.50
N THR A 155 -8.95 -9.35 9.76
CA THR A 155 -9.75 -10.47 9.28
C THR A 155 -9.91 -10.36 7.77
N PRO A 156 -9.68 -11.43 6.98
CA PRO A 156 -10.05 -11.44 5.57
C PRO A 156 -11.55 -11.15 5.40
N ALA A 157 -11.89 -10.21 4.53
CA ALA A 157 -13.25 -9.77 4.26
C ALA A 157 -13.72 -10.13 2.85
N GLY A 158 -12.86 -10.61 1.96
CA GLY A 158 -13.32 -10.98 0.62
C GLY A 158 -12.49 -12.05 -0.05
N THR A 159 -13.12 -12.68 -1.04
CA THR A 159 -12.49 -13.68 -1.91
C THR A 159 -12.74 -13.32 -3.37
N PHE A 160 -11.79 -13.66 -4.23
CA PHE A 160 -11.91 -13.48 -5.67
C PHE A 160 -11.25 -14.67 -6.39
N SER A 161 -11.87 -15.11 -7.48
CA SER A 161 -11.28 -16.02 -8.46
C SER A 161 -11.98 -15.84 -9.80
N CYS A 162 -11.29 -16.14 -10.90
CA CYS A 162 -11.89 -16.15 -12.24
C CYS A 162 -11.30 -17.24 -13.13
N SER A 163 -11.83 -17.40 -14.34
CA SER A 163 -11.34 -18.39 -15.31
C SER A 163 -9.96 -18.07 -15.90
N ASN A 164 -9.44 -16.85 -15.67
CA ASN A 164 -8.13 -16.43 -16.16
C ASN A 164 -7.04 -16.67 -15.10
N ASP A 165 -6.13 -17.62 -15.37
CA ASP A 165 -5.05 -17.98 -14.47
C ASP A 165 -4.12 -16.80 -14.14
N LEU A 166 -3.81 -15.96 -15.12
CA LEU A 166 -2.96 -14.80 -14.91
C LEU A 166 -3.59 -13.85 -13.89
N PHE A 167 -4.89 -13.55 -13.96
CA PHE A 167 -5.55 -12.72 -12.97
C PHE A 167 -5.62 -13.35 -11.57
N ASN A 168 -5.80 -14.67 -11.47
CA ASN A 168 -5.72 -15.35 -10.17
C ASN A 168 -4.30 -15.24 -9.55
N ARG A 169 -3.25 -15.32 -10.39
CA ARG A 169 -1.87 -15.13 -9.95
C ARG A 169 -1.56 -13.68 -9.59
N ILE A 170 -2.11 -12.72 -10.31
CA ILE A 170 -2.02 -11.28 -9.97
C ILE A 170 -2.70 -11.02 -8.63
N TYR A 171 -3.91 -11.57 -8.42
CA TYR A 171 -4.62 -11.50 -7.15
C TYR A 171 -3.75 -12.02 -5.99
N ALA A 172 -3.13 -13.19 -6.14
CA ALA A 172 -2.23 -13.74 -5.12
C ALA A 172 -0.98 -12.86 -4.90
N MET A 173 -0.37 -12.36 -5.96
CA MET A 173 0.84 -11.51 -5.91
C MET A 173 0.58 -10.19 -5.18
N VAL A 174 -0.55 -9.52 -5.45
CA VAL A 174 -0.94 -8.28 -4.75
C VAL A 174 -1.21 -8.56 -3.28
N ARG A 175 -1.94 -9.65 -2.97
CA ARG A 175 -2.21 -10.05 -1.58
C ARG A 175 -0.95 -10.28 -0.75
N TRP A 176 0.06 -10.91 -1.33
CA TRP A 176 1.34 -11.09 -0.64
C TRP A 176 2.02 -9.76 -0.31
N ALA A 177 1.96 -8.79 -1.21
CA ALA A 177 2.48 -7.45 -0.96
C ALA A 177 1.69 -6.68 0.10
N GLU A 178 0.36 -6.82 0.11
CA GLU A 178 -0.50 -6.22 1.13
C GLU A 178 -0.19 -6.78 2.51
N LEU A 179 -0.22 -8.11 2.66
CA LEU A 179 0.04 -8.79 3.93
C LEU A 179 1.43 -8.44 4.46
N GLY A 180 2.45 -8.47 3.60
CA GLY A 180 3.82 -8.09 3.99
C GLY A 180 3.93 -6.70 4.60
N ASN A 181 3.02 -5.79 4.24
CA ASN A 181 3.07 -4.38 4.63
C ASN A 181 2.05 -3.98 5.70
N MET A 182 1.18 -4.88 6.15
CA MET A 182 0.26 -4.61 7.27
C MET A 182 0.95 -4.87 8.61
N MET A 183 1.87 -3.98 9.02
CA MET A 183 2.73 -4.14 10.20
C MET A 183 2.52 -3.02 11.24
N SER A 184 1.36 -3.01 11.92
CA SER A 184 0.89 -1.95 12.86
C SER A 184 0.65 -0.56 12.22
N VAL A 185 1.40 -0.23 11.17
CA VAL A 185 1.09 0.74 10.13
C VAL A 185 0.82 -0.04 8.83
N ILE A 186 0.30 0.63 7.81
CA ILE A 186 0.36 0.12 6.44
C ILE A 186 1.66 0.68 5.86
N SER A 187 2.74 -0.11 5.88
CA SER A 187 4.07 0.35 5.45
C SER A 187 4.21 0.37 3.93
N ASP A 188 5.14 1.16 3.41
CA ASP A 188 5.57 1.07 2.01
C ASP A 188 6.20 -0.30 1.72
N CYS A 189 7.30 -0.61 2.42
CA CYS A 189 8.03 -1.86 2.32
C CYS A 189 8.40 -2.40 3.71
N PRO A 190 8.52 -3.72 3.89
CA PRO A 190 8.84 -4.34 5.18
C PRO A 190 10.34 -4.55 5.42
N HIS A 191 11.19 -4.25 4.44
CA HIS A 191 12.62 -4.51 4.54
C HIS A 191 13.45 -3.25 4.82
N ARG A 192 13.18 -2.15 4.11
CA ARG A 192 13.91 -0.87 4.18
C ARG A 192 13.18 0.13 5.07
N GLU A 193 12.34 0.99 4.52
CA GLU A 193 11.83 2.19 5.20
C GLU A 193 10.83 1.87 6.31
N ARG A 194 9.81 1.05 6.00
CA ARG A 194 8.76 0.61 6.93
C ARG A 194 7.90 1.77 7.44
N LEU A 195 7.69 2.78 6.61
CA LEU A 195 6.95 4.00 6.97
C LEU A 195 5.50 3.93 6.50
N GLY A 196 4.60 4.50 7.29
CA GLY A 196 3.17 4.60 6.96
C GLY A 196 2.89 5.73 5.97
N TRP A 197 3.35 5.59 4.73
CA TRP A 197 3.07 6.55 3.65
C TRP A 197 1.56 6.58 3.34
N LEU A 198 1.00 7.80 3.28
CA LEU A 198 -0.44 8.05 3.35
C LEU A 198 -1.20 7.97 2.02
N GLU A 199 -0.58 8.29 0.89
CA GLU A 199 -1.13 8.14 -0.47
C GLU A 199 -1.72 6.74 -0.67
N GLN A 200 -0.96 5.72 -0.31
CA GLN A 200 -1.33 4.32 -0.48
C GLN A 200 -2.56 3.97 0.35
N SER A 201 -2.73 4.61 1.51
CA SER A 201 -3.84 4.34 2.42
C SER A 201 -5.20 4.78 1.87
N HIS A 202 -5.26 5.80 1.02
CA HIS A 202 -6.52 6.26 0.40
C HIS A 202 -6.66 5.83 -1.06
N LEU A 203 -5.58 5.80 -1.84
CA LEU A 203 -5.59 5.35 -3.23
C LEU A 203 -5.88 3.85 -3.32
N HIS A 204 -5.21 3.04 -2.47
CA HIS A 204 -5.44 1.58 -2.38
C HIS A 204 -6.48 1.23 -1.32
N GLY A 205 -7.06 2.23 -0.67
CA GLY A 205 -8.10 2.07 0.36
C GLY A 205 -9.24 1.14 -0.07
N PRO A 206 -9.86 1.34 -1.25
CA PRO A 206 -10.92 0.45 -1.76
C PRO A 206 -10.46 -1.00 -1.92
N SER A 207 -9.28 -1.24 -2.51
CA SER A 207 -8.69 -2.57 -2.67
C SER A 207 -8.52 -3.30 -1.34
N PHE A 208 -7.99 -2.61 -0.32
CA PHE A 208 -7.85 -3.20 1.01
C PHE A 208 -9.21 -3.53 1.63
N ARG A 209 -10.20 -2.65 1.48
CA ARG A 209 -11.52 -2.82 2.11
C ARG A 209 -12.34 -3.96 1.53
N TYR A 210 -12.15 -4.30 0.25
CA TYR A 210 -12.73 -5.53 -0.31
C TYR A 210 -12.08 -6.79 0.25
N GLN A 211 -10.80 -6.73 0.62
CA GLN A 211 -10.02 -7.92 0.96
C GLN A 211 -9.92 -8.20 2.46
N TYR A 212 -9.96 -7.17 3.30
CA TYR A 212 -9.78 -7.27 4.75
C TYR A 212 -10.71 -6.31 5.51
N ASP A 213 -11.03 -6.65 6.76
CA ASP A 213 -11.65 -5.71 7.69
C ASP A 213 -10.61 -4.67 8.14
N MET A 214 -10.68 -3.52 7.49
CA MET A 214 -9.77 -2.41 7.71
C MET A 214 -10.27 -1.38 8.73
N ASN A 215 -11.36 -1.66 9.45
CA ASN A 215 -11.99 -0.66 10.31
C ASN A 215 -11.03 -0.17 11.41
N ALA A 216 -10.36 -1.09 12.09
CA ALA A 216 -9.39 -0.76 13.14
C ALA A 216 -8.14 -0.07 12.56
N PHE A 217 -7.63 -0.52 11.42
CA PHE A 217 -6.46 0.08 10.77
C PHE A 217 -6.71 1.53 10.37
N PHE A 218 -7.79 1.80 9.62
CA PHE A 218 -8.10 3.17 9.22
C PHE A 218 -8.52 4.04 10.40
N GLY A 219 -9.17 3.46 11.41
CA GLY A 219 -9.42 4.10 12.70
C GLY A 219 -8.15 4.62 13.38
N LYS A 220 -7.09 3.80 13.37
CA LYS A 220 -5.76 4.14 13.89
C LYS A 220 -5.04 5.16 13.00
N ILE A 221 -5.01 4.97 11.68
CA ILE A 221 -4.36 5.90 10.73
C ILE A 221 -4.99 7.30 10.82
N MET A 222 -6.32 7.41 10.91
CA MET A 222 -6.99 8.70 11.16
C MET A 222 -6.55 9.35 12.47
N GLY A 223 -6.32 8.55 13.52
CA GLY A 223 -5.76 9.01 14.79
C GLY A 223 -4.34 9.54 14.64
N ASP A 224 -3.47 8.79 13.97
CA ASP A 224 -2.09 9.19 13.73
C ASP A 224 -2.01 10.48 12.89
N MET A 225 -2.84 10.61 11.85
CA MET A 225 -2.94 11.84 11.05
C MET A 225 -3.37 13.03 11.89
N ALA A 226 -4.37 12.86 12.76
CA ALA A 226 -4.81 13.93 13.65
C ALA A 226 -3.74 14.33 14.66
N ASP A 227 -3.00 13.36 15.21
CA ASP A 227 -1.92 13.61 16.17
C ASP A 227 -0.68 14.25 15.48
N CYS A 228 -0.45 13.99 14.18
CA CYS A 228 0.64 14.58 13.38
C CYS A 228 0.26 15.89 12.65
N GLN A 229 -1.03 16.28 12.60
CA GLN A 229 -1.45 17.48 11.88
C GLN A 229 -0.84 18.74 12.52
N THR A 230 -0.02 19.47 11.77
CA THR A 230 0.65 20.67 12.26
C THR A 230 -0.34 21.79 12.59
N ALA A 231 0.08 22.81 13.33
CA ALA A 231 -0.72 24.00 13.61
C ALA A 231 -1.21 24.73 12.34
N ALA A 232 -0.43 24.68 11.25
CA ALA A 232 -0.79 25.26 9.96
C ALA A 232 -1.85 24.45 9.19
N GLY A 233 -2.13 23.20 9.58
CA GLY A 233 -3.09 22.31 8.92
C GLY A 233 -2.47 21.25 8.01
N LEU A 234 -1.16 21.33 7.74
CA LEU A 234 -0.41 20.28 7.04
C LEU A 234 -0.53 18.94 7.76
N VAL A 235 -0.86 17.90 7.00
CA VAL A 235 -0.64 16.50 7.38
C VAL A 235 0.57 16.01 6.59
N PRO A 236 1.65 15.52 7.25
CA PRO A 236 2.85 15.04 6.57
C PRO A 236 2.56 13.86 5.63
N THR A 237 3.47 13.59 4.70
CA THR A 237 3.37 12.46 3.76
C THR A 237 3.26 11.08 4.40
N HIS A 238 3.76 10.90 5.62
CA HIS A 238 3.71 9.62 6.31
C HIS A 238 3.41 9.82 7.80
N VAL A 239 2.69 8.86 8.38
CA VAL A 239 2.34 8.85 9.80
C VAL A 239 2.48 7.44 10.40
N PRO A 240 2.94 7.31 11.66
CA PRO A 240 3.52 8.35 12.50
C PRO A 240 4.79 8.97 11.88
N GLU A 241 4.97 10.28 12.06
CA GLU A 241 6.11 11.03 11.51
C GLU A 241 7.37 10.79 12.36
N TYR A 242 7.95 9.59 12.26
CA TYR A 242 9.18 9.25 12.97
C TYR A 242 10.39 10.04 12.42
N PRO A 243 10.71 9.98 11.12
CA PRO A 243 11.61 10.93 10.49
C PRO A 243 10.87 12.17 9.98
N SER A 244 11.36 13.36 10.31
CA SER A 244 10.91 14.59 9.66
C SER A 244 11.69 14.79 8.35
N PHE A 245 10.99 14.69 7.22
CA PHE A 245 11.58 14.90 5.90
C PHE A 245 11.66 16.38 5.52
N PRO A 246 12.58 16.77 4.60
CA PRO A 246 12.59 18.11 4.04
C PRO A 246 11.30 18.39 3.24
N PRO A 247 10.93 19.68 3.02
CA PRO A 247 9.61 20.06 2.52
C PRO A 247 9.12 19.30 1.28
N ARG A 248 10.00 19.06 0.30
CA ARG A 248 9.69 18.31 -0.92
C ARG A 248 9.06 16.93 -0.66
N TRP A 249 9.51 16.23 0.38
CA TRP A 249 9.11 14.86 0.71
C TRP A 249 8.13 14.82 1.90
N ARG A 250 7.78 15.98 2.45
CA ARG A 250 6.91 16.12 3.63
C ARG A 250 5.54 16.69 3.30
N ASP A 251 5.46 17.54 2.28
CA ASP A 251 4.25 18.25 1.85
C ASP A 251 3.94 17.92 0.39
N ALA A 252 3.12 16.90 0.21
CA ALA A 252 2.63 16.45 -1.09
C ALA A 252 1.14 16.15 -0.95
N ILE A 253 0.32 16.74 -1.81
CA ILE A 253 -1.14 16.63 -1.69
C ILE A 253 -1.63 15.21 -1.94
N GLU A 254 -0.96 14.48 -2.82
CA GLU A 254 -1.30 13.10 -3.14
C GLU A 254 -1.24 12.18 -1.91
N TRP A 255 -0.39 12.52 -0.94
CA TRP A 255 -0.32 11.86 0.36
C TRP A 255 -1.26 12.50 1.39
N GLY A 256 -1.23 13.83 1.53
CA GLY A 256 -1.99 14.51 2.58
C GLY A 256 -3.52 14.48 2.39
N SER A 257 -4.00 14.30 1.15
CA SER A 257 -5.42 14.06 0.82
C SER A 257 -5.99 12.85 1.58
N ALA A 258 -5.15 11.92 2.05
CA ALA A 258 -5.57 10.85 2.96
C ALA A 258 -6.34 11.36 4.19
N SER A 259 -6.00 12.55 4.69
CA SER A 259 -6.67 13.18 5.83
C SER A 259 -8.12 13.57 5.56
N VAL A 260 -8.50 13.69 4.28
CA VAL A 260 -9.87 13.98 3.82
C VAL A 260 -10.53 12.71 3.28
N LEU A 261 -9.83 11.97 2.42
CA LEU A 261 -10.38 10.86 1.67
C LEU A 261 -10.51 9.58 2.51
N ILE A 262 -9.64 9.31 3.50
CA ILE A 262 -9.82 8.13 4.36
C ILE A 262 -11.10 8.25 5.22
N PRO A 263 -11.37 9.37 5.93
CA PRO A 263 -12.65 9.54 6.63
C PRO A 263 -13.86 9.41 5.71
N TRP A 264 -13.79 10.01 4.51
CA TRP A 264 -14.85 9.95 3.52
C TRP A 264 -15.12 8.51 3.04
N GLN A 265 -14.10 7.82 2.56
CA GLN A 265 -14.18 6.42 2.14
C GLN A 265 -14.63 5.49 3.27
N HIS A 266 -14.18 5.76 4.51
CA HIS A 266 -14.61 4.97 5.66
C HIS A 266 -16.12 5.11 5.90
N TYR A 267 -16.65 6.33 5.84
CA TYR A 267 -18.10 6.56 5.89
C TYR A 267 -18.82 5.86 4.73
N GLU A 268 -18.30 5.94 3.52
CA GLU A 268 -18.88 5.27 2.35
C GLU A 268 -19.00 3.76 2.57
N TRP A 269 -17.95 3.14 3.12
CA TRP A 269 -17.89 1.70 3.34
C TRP A 269 -18.71 1.19 4.54
N THR A 270 -18.83 1.98 5.61
CA THR A 270 -19.47 1.55 6.87
C THR A 270 -20.84 2.18 7.12
N GLY A 271 -21.11 3.33 6.50
CA GLY A 271 -22.26 4.18 6.78
C GLY A 271 -22.17 4.93 8.10
N ASP A 272 -21.01 4.92 8.79
CA ASP A 272 -20.81 5.56 10.08
C ASP A 272 -20.52 7.06 9.94
N VAL A 273 -21.54 7.89 10.19
CA VAL A 273 -21.43 9.35 10.18
C VAL A 273 -20.57 9.88 11.34
N GLU A 274 -20.43 9.15 12.45
CA GLU A 274 -19.61 9.59 13.58
C GLU A 274 -18.14 9.70 13.20
N VAL A 275 -17.67 8.87 12.27
CA VAL A 275 -16.30 8.99 11.73
C VAL A 275 -16.08 10.34 11.05
N LEU A 276 -17.07 10.85 10.31
CA LEU A 276 -16.97 12.18 9.70
C LEU A 276 -16.99 13.24 10.78
N ARG A 277 -17.92 13.17 11.74
CA ARG A 277 -18.02 14.17 12.82
C ARG A 277 -16.71 14.31 13.59
N ARG A 278 -16.06 13.19 13.90
CA ARG A 278 -14.80 13.16 14.64
C ARG A 278 -13.63 13.74 13.86
N ASN A 279 -13.58 13.51 12.55
CA ASN A 279 -12.42 13.86 11.71
C ASN A 279 -12.62 15.14 10.90
N TYR A 280 -13.84 15.66 10.80
CA TYR A 280 -14.16 16.87 10.03
C TYR A 280 -13.25 18.07 10.36
N PRO A 281 -12.87 18.35 11.62
CA PRO A 281 -11.91 19.41 11.92
C PRO A 281 -10.55 19.21 11.24
N MET A 282 -10.02 17.98 11.21
CA MET A 282 -8.77 17.65 10.51
C MET A 282 -8.94 17.83 9.00
N MET A 283 -10.02 17.29 8.43
CA MET A 283 -10.32 17.41 7.00
C MET A 283 -10.36 18.88 6.57
N LYS A 284 -11.13 19.71 7.29
CA LYS A 284 -11.28 21.13 7.00
C LYS A 284 -9.96 21.88 7.08
N ARG A 285 -9.18 21.66 8.15
CA ARG A 285 -7.88 22.32 8.32
C ARG A 285 -6.86 21.96 7.25
N TYR A 286 -6.91 20.73 6.75
CA TYR A 286 -6.07 20.32 5.63
C TYR A 286 -6.49 21.01 4.32
N VAL A 287 -7.79 21.05 4.02
CA VAL A 287 -8.31 21.79 2.87
C VAL A 287 -7.98 23.28 2.95
N ASP A 288 -8.14 23.91 4.13
CA ASP A 288 -7.78 25.31 4.34
C ASP A 288 -6.27 25.54 4.10
N TYR A 289 -5.41 24.60 4.53
CA TYR A 289 -3.96 24.65 4.30
C TYR A 289 -3.61 24.60 2.80
N VAL A 290 -4.21 23.65 2.06
CA VAL A 290 -4.01 23.56 0.61
C VAL A 290 -4.55 24.82 -0.09
N THR A 291 -5.73 25.30 0.31
CA THR A 291 -6.35 26.52 -0.22
C THR A 291 -5.42 27.73 -0.06
N GLY A 292 -4.78 27.88 1.11
CA GLY A 292 -3.86 28.99 1.39
C GLY A 292 -2.57 28.96 0.58
N LYS A 293 -2.23 27.81 -0.03
CA LYS A 293 -1.06 27.65 -0.91
C LYS A 293 -1.42 27.67 -2.39
N ALA A 294 -2.66 27.34 -2.74
CA ALA A 294 -3.13 27.34 -4.11
C ALA A 294 -3.08 28.76 -4.70
N LYS A 295 -2.79 28.84 -6.00
CA LYS A 295 -2.79 30.11 -6.75
C LYS A 295 -3.89 30.04 -7.79
N ASP A 296 -4.85 30.96 -7.71
CA ASP A 296 -5.97 31.06 -8.65
C ASP A 296 -6.74 29.73 -8.84
N GLY A 297 -6.86 28.94 -7.77
CA GLY A 297 -7.53 27.63 -7.78
C GLY A 297 -6.65 26.45 -8.21
N ILE A 298 -5.37 26.68 -8.55
CA ILE A 298 -4.40 25.63 -8.91
C ILE A 298 -3.51 25.29 -7.72
N ALA A 299 -3.45 24.01 -7.36
CA ALA A 299 -2.64 23.52 -6.25
C ALA A 299 -1.13 23.51 -6.60
N VAL A 300 -0.29 23.59 -5.58
CA VAL A 300 1.17 23.44 -5.74
C VAL A 300 1.48 21.98 -6.06
N LYS A 301 2.37 21.72 -7.02
CA LYS A 301 2.79 20.35 -7.36
C LYS A 301 3.33 19.60 -6.15
N GLY A 302 2.92 18.34 -6.02
CA GLY A 302 3.47 17.37 -5.08
C GLY A 302 4.53 16.48 -5.71
N LEU A 303 4.52 15.20 -5.35
CA LEU A 303 5.46 14.20 -5.88
C LEU A 303 5.04 13.64 -7.24
N GLY A 304 3.81 13.90 -7.69
CA GLY A 304 3.30 13.47 -9.00
C GLY A 304 2.98 11.98 -9.08
N ASP A 305 2.96 11.45 -10.29
CA ASP A 305 2.58 10.06 -10.58
C ASP A 305 3.72 9.08 -10.34
N TRP A 306 3.93 8.75 -9.06
CA TRP A 306 5.08 7.97 -8.61
C TRP A 306 5.15 6.57 -9.23
N SER A 307 6.35 6.15 -9.62
CA SER A 307 6.64 4.89 -10.32
C SER A 307 5.96 4.71 -11.69
N GLY A 308 5.45 5.80 -12.28
CA GLY A 308 5.01 5.80 -13.66
C GLY A 308 6.15 5.69 -14.68
N GLN A 309 5.84 5.13 -15.85
CA GLN A 309 6.81 4.87 -16.92
C GLN A 309 6.41 5.56 -18.24
N GLY A 310 7.38 5.68 -19.15
CA GLY A 310 7.17 6.29 -20.46
C GLY A 310 6.70 7.74 -20.31
N PRO A 311 5.50 8.11 -20.79
CA PRO A 311 4.96 9.48 -20.72
C PRO A 311 4.39 9.87 -19.35
N SER A 312 4.27 8.96 -18.37
CA SER A 312 3.70 9.34 -17.06
C SER A 312 4.48 10.45 -16.33
N PRO A 313 5.84 10.44 -16.30
CA PRO A 313 6.64 11.56 -15.77
C PRO A 313 6.36 12.92 -16.43
N GLU A 314 5.73 12.95 -17.60
CA GLU A 314 5.30 14.16 -18.30
C GLU A 314 3.90 14.63 -17.86
N THR A 315 3.18 13.87 -17.04
CA THR A 315 1.90 14.30 -16.46
C THR A 315 2.17 15.45 -15.50
N PRO A 316 1.60 16.66 -15.71
CA PRO A 316 1.91 17.80 -14.86
C PRO A 316 1.56 17.53 -13.40
N GLY A 317 2.51 17.72 -12.48
CA GLY A 317 2.28 17.49 -11.05
C GLY A 317 1.19 18.42 -10.48
N GLU A 318 1.12 19.65 -10.98
CA GLU A 318 0.06 20.61 -10.65
C GLU A 318 -1.33 20.12 -11.10
N LEU A 319 -1.42 19.36 -12.20
CA LEU A 319 -2.68 18.77 -12.67
C LEU A 319 -3.16 17.72 -11.67
N ILE A 320 -2.30 16.77 -11.31
CA ILE A 320 -2.61 15.71 -10.34
C ILE A 320 -3.00 16.35 -9.00
N ALA A 321 -2.17 17.29 -8.53
CA ALA A 321 -2.41 17.99 -7.28
C ALA A 321 -3.74 18.75 -7.27
N THR A 322 -4.07 19.46 -8.34
CA THR A 322 -5.32 20.23 -8.43
C THR A 322 -6.55 19.31 -8.55
N ALA A 323 -6.42 18.17 -9.22
CA ALA A 323 -7.48 17.18 -9.32
C ALA A 323 -7.81 16.57 -7.95
N LEU A 324 -6.80 16.21 -7.15
CA LEU A 324 -6.99 15.71 -5.78
C LEU A 324 -7.51 16.80 -4.84
N TYR A 325 -7.04 18.04 -4.99
CA TYR A 325 -7.59 19.17 -4.25
C TYR A 325 -9.10 19.35 -4.52
N TYR A 326 -9.53 19.20 -5.77
CA TYR A 326 -10.95 19.20 -6.12
C TYR A 326 -11.72 18.04 -5.45
N GLU A 327 -11.15 16.83 -5.44
CA GLU A 327 -11.73 15.66 -4.79
C GLU A 327 -11.88 15.88 -3.28
N ASP A 328 -10.85 16.41 -2.62
CA ASP A 328 -10.84 16.74 -1.20
C ASP A 328 -11.93 17.75 -0.84
N VAL A 329 -12.03 18.85 -1.59
CA VAL A 329 -13.04 19.89 -1.35
C VAL A 329 -14.46 19.34 -1.58
N THR A 330 -14.63 18.48 -2.59
CA THR A 330 -15.92 17.82 -2.87
C THR A 330 -16.32 16.87 -1.74
N ALA A 331 -15.38 16.05 -1.25
CA ALA A 331 -15.60 15.18 -0.09
C ALA A 331 -15.91 15.98 1.18
N LEU A 332 -15.19 17.09 1.42
CA LEU A 332 -15.45 18.00 2.53
C LEU A 332 -16.86 18.60 2.46
N ALA A 333 -17.29 19.04 1.27
CA ALA A 333 -18.64 19.60 1.06
C ALA A 333 -19.74 18.58 1.40
N ARG A 334 -19.58 17.33 0.94
CA ARG A 334 -20.52 16.24 1.22
C ARG A 334 -20.52 15.87 2.70
N ALA A 335 -19.35 15.82 3.34
CA ALA A 335 -19.25 15.58 4.78
C ALA A 335 -19.92 16.69 5.59
N ALA A 336 -19.72 17.97 5.22
CA ALA A 336 -20.36 19.11 5.86
C ALA A 336 -21.89 19.02 5.78
N GLU A 337 -22.43 18.64 4.63
CA GLU A 337 -23.86 18.45 4.42
C GLU A 337 -24.45 17.34 5.31
N LEU A 338 -23.79 16.18 5.37
CA LEU A 338 -24.18 15.06 6.24
C LEU A 338 -24.15 15.43 7.73
N LEU A 339 -23.28 16.36 8.12
CA LEU A 339 -23.15 16.87 9.48
C LEU A 339 -24.06 18.06 9.78
N GLY A 340 -24.89 18.49 8.82
CA GLY A 340 -25.80 19.64 8.98
C GLY A 340 -25.12 21.01 8.95
N LYS A 341 -23.86 21.08 8.51
CA LYS A 341 -23.06 22.32 8.40
C LYS A 341 -23.33 23.02 7.07
N LYS A 342 -24.53 23.57 6.90
CA LYS A 342 -25.05 24.05 5.60
C LYS A 342 -24.18 25.13 4.95
N GLU A 343 -23.72 26.11 5.72
CA GLU A 343 -22.90 27.21 5.23
C GLU A 343 -21.53 26.71 4.78
N GLU A 344 -20.87 25.85 5.58
CA GLU A 344 -19.59 25.25 5.22
C GLU A 344 -19.72 24.37 3.97
N ALA A 345 -20.81 23.60 3.84
CA ALA A 345 -21.10 22.80 2.64
C ALA A 345 -21.26 23.68 1.40
N ALA A 346 -21.97 24.81 1.51
CA ALA A 346 -22.14 25.77 0.42
C ALA A 346 -20.81 26.41 0.00
N SER A 347 -20.00 26.88 0.96
CA SER A 347 -18.68 27.45 0.68
C SER A 347 -17.73 26.44 0.05
N ALA A 348 -17.72 25.20 0.52
CA ALA A 348 -16.90 24.14 -0.07
C ALA A 348 -17.36 23.81 -1.50
N ARG A 349 -18.67 23.76 -1.79
CA ARG A 349 -19.17 23.60 -3.17
C ARG A 349 -18.75 24.73 -4.10
N GLU A 350 -18.82 25.97 -3.63
CA GLU A 350 -18.38 27.13 -4.42
C GLU A 350 -16.88 27.05 -4.72
N LEU A 351 -16.08 26.62 -3.73
CA LEU A 351 -14.64 26.39 -3.90
C LEU A 351 -14.36 25.27 -4.91
N ALA A 352 -15.09 24.15 -4.82
CA ALA A 352 -14.97 23.04 -5.78
C ALA A 352 -15.24 23.51 -7.23
N GLU A 353 -16.28 24.31 -7.46
CA GLU A 353 -16.57 24.86 -8.79
C GLU A 353 -15.49 25.84 -9.27
N LYS A 354 -14.92 26.66 -8.38
CA LYS A 354 -13.78 27.54 -8.71
C LYS A 354 -12.56 26.71 -9.15
N ILE A 355 -12.25 25.64 -8.41
CA ILE A 355 -11.15 24.72 -8.75
C ILE A 355 -11.42 24.04 -10.08
N ARG A 356 -12.65 23.53 -10.31
CA ARG A 356 -13.04 22.89 -11.57
C ARG A 356 -12.89 23.83 -12.76
N ALA A 357 -13.31 25.10 -12.61
CA ALA A 357 -13.17 26.11 -13.65
C ALA A 357 -11.69 26.45 -13.93
N ALA A 358 -10.88 26.63 -12.87
CA ALA A 358 -9.45 26.87 -13.00
C ALA A 358 -8.74 25.68 -13.67
N PHE A 359 -9.04 24.45 -13.23
CA PHE A 359 -8.50 23.22 -13.80
C PHE A 359 -8.77 23.12 -15.31
N ASN A 360 -10.01 23.34 -15.74
CA ASN A 360 -10.36 23.31 -17.16
C ASN A 360 -9.67 24.45 -17.94
N THR A 361 -9.60 25.65 -17.38
CA THR A 361 -8.91 26.79 -18.02
C THR A 361 -7.42 26.53 -18.21
N THR A 362 -6.77 25.93 -17.20
CA THR A 362 -5.32 25.73 -17.20
C THR A 362 -4.90 24.49 -17.99
N PHE A 363 -5.65 23.39 -17.88
CA PHE A 363 -5.17 22.09 -18.36
C PHE A 363 -5.92 21.54 -19.57
N PHE A 364 -7.13 22.00 -19.89
CA PHE A 364 -7.84 21.49 -21.07
C PHE A 364 -7.33 22.19 -22.35
N HIS A 365 -7.06 21.41 -23.39
CA HIS A 365 -6.68 21.91 -24.70
C HIS A 365 -7.82 21.69 -25.70
N PRO A 366 -8.58 22.74 -26.09
CA PRO A 366 -9.75 22.61 -26.97
C PRO A 366 -9.43 22.02 -28.35
N GLU A 367 -8.24 22.32 -28.89
CA GLU A 367 -7.83 21.87 -30.23
C GLU A 367 -7.58 20.36 -30.29
N THR A 368 -6.99 19.79 -29.25
CA THR A 368 -6.67 18.36 -29.18
C THR A 368 -7.72 17.56 -28.40
N ARG A 369 -8.59 18.23 -27.64
CA ARG A 369 -9.54 17.62 -26.70
C ARG A 369 -8.83 16.71 -25.69
N GLN A 370 -7.74 17.19 -25.11
CA GLN A 370 -6.93 16.49 -24.11
C GLN A 370 -6.60 17.39 -22.93
N TYR A 371 -6.22 16.78 -21.80
CA TYR A 371 -5.70 17.49 -20.65
C TYR A 371 -4.17 17.41 -20.55
N GLY A 372 -3.54 18.52 -20.18
CA GLY A 372 -2.09 18.62 -19.96
C GLY A 372 -1.30 18.07 -21.14
N THR A 373 -0.40 17.13 -20.88
CA THR A 373 0.43 16.49 -21.92
C THR A 373 -0.30 15.42 -22.74
N GLY A 374 -1.60 15.19 -22.50
CA GLY A 374 -2.35 14.14 -23.17
C GLY A 374 -2.01 12.72 -22.70
N SER A 375 -1.25 12.59 -21.60
CA SER A 375 -0.89 11.30 -21.00
C SER A 375 -2.13 10.51 -20.55
N GLN A 376 -1.95 9.20 -20.33
CA GLN A 376 -3.01 8.36 -19.75
C GLN A 376 -3.51 8.94 -18.42
N GLY A 377 -2.58 9.34 -17.54
CA GLY A 377 -2.89 9.92 -16.23
C GLY A 377 -3.67 11.22 -16.31
N ALA A 378 -3.23 12.17 -17.15
CA ALA A 378 -3.88 13.47 -17.28
C ALA A 378 -5.35 13.36 -17.70
N ASN A 379 -5.63 12.56 -18.73
CA ASN A 379 -7.01 12.36 -19.21
C ASN A 379 -7.82 11.49 -18.24
N ALA A 380 -7.21 10.47 -17.64
CA ALA A 380 -7.88 9.58 -16.69
C ALA A 380 -8.38 10.32 -15.44
N PHE A 381 -7.54 11.14 -14.82
CA PHE A 381 -7.93 11.94 -13.65
C PHE A 381 -9.15 12.82 -13.96
N ALA A 382 -9.08 13.55 -15.06
CA ALA A 382 -10.16 14.45 -15.46
C ALA A 382 -11.47 13.69 -15.69
N LEU A 383 -11.40 12.53 -16.35
CA LEU A 383 -12.58 11.68 -16.62
C LEU A 383 -13.14 11.04 -15.34
N ALA A 384 -12.29 10.49 -14.48
CA ALA A 384 -12.69 9.76 -13.28
C ALA A 384 -13.36 10.68 -12.25
N LEU A 385 -12.88 11.92 -12.11
CA LEU A 385 -13.42 12.90 -11.18
C LEU A 385 -14.55 13.76 -11.76
N GLY A 386 -14.95 13.53 -13.02
CA GLY A 386 -16.00 14.31 -13.66
C GLY A 386 -15.62 15.78 -13.91
N LEU A 387 -14.32 16.08 -13.98
CA LEU A 387 -13.82 17.42 -14.27
C LEU A 387 -14.04 17.83 -15.73
N VAL A 388 -14.17 16.84 -16.64
CA VAL A 388 -14.42 17.08 -18.07
C VAL A 388 -15.83 17.60 -18.30
N ASP A 389 -15.94 18.75 -18.98
CA ASP A 389 -17.23 19.24 -19.44
C ASP A 389 -17.96 18.19 -20.29
N ALA A 390 -19.27 18.06 -20.08
CA ALA A 390 -20.08 16.99 -20.66
C ALA A 390 -19.96 16.89 -22.20
N THR A 391 -19.82 18.02 -22.89
CA THR A 391 -19.65 18.11 -24.35
C THR A 391 -18.33 17.53 -24.85
N ASN A 392 -17.29 17.53 -24.00
CA ASN A 392 -15.94 17.07 -24.34
C ASN A 392 -15.65 15.64 -23.86
N ARG A 393 -16.44 15.12 -22.91
CA ARG A 393 -16.20 13.82 -22.26
C ARG A 393 -15.98 12.68 -23.24
N SER A 394 -16.80 12.58 -24.29
CA SER A 394 -16.66 11.51 -25.29
C SER A 394 -15.38 11.66 -26.11
N ALA A 395 -14.95 12.88 -26.44
CA ALA A 395 -13.73 13.12 -27.22
C ALA A 395 -12.48 12.80 -26.40
N VAL A 396 -12.44 13.24 -25.13
CA VAL A 396 -11.34 12.96 -24.20
C VAL A 396 -11.20 11.44 -23.97
N LEU A 397 -12.33 10.73 -23.78
CA LEU A 397 -12.32 9.26 -23.67
C LEU A 397 -11.79 8.59 -24.95
N THR A 398 -12.24 9.04 -26.13
CA THR A 398 -11.75 8.50 -27.41
C THR A 398 -10.24 8.70 -27.55
N ASN A 399 -9.71 9.86 -27.15
CA ASN A 399 -8.28 10.14 -27.15
C ASN A 399 -7.50 9.24 -26.19
N LEU A 400 -8.00 9.03 -24.97
CA LEU A 400 -7.39 8.11 -24.00
C LEU A 400 -7.34 6.68 -24.55
N VAL A 401 -8.45 6.20 -25.12
CA VAL A 401 -8.55 4.88 -25.75
C VAL A 401 -7.57 4.75 -26.91
N ALA A 402 -7.45 5.79 -27.75
CA ALA A 402 -6.54 5.79 -28.88
C ALA A 402 -5.07 5.75 -28.42
N ASP A 403 -4.69 6.49 -27.37
CA ASP A 403 -3.33 6.45 -26.81
C ASP A 403 -3.00 5.06 -26.24
N ILE A 404 -3.90 4.45 -25.47
CA ILE A 404 -3.73 3.08 -24.94
C ILE A 404 -3.48 2.09 -26.08
N LYS A 405 -4.33 2.10 -27.12
CA LYS A 405 -4.18 1.20 -28.27
C LYS A 405 -2.91 1.47 -29.07
N LYS A 406 -2.54 2.74 -29.26
CA LYS A 406 -1.31 3.15 -29.95
C LYS A 406 -0.06 2.61 -29.25
N ARG A 407 -0.13 2.42 -27.93
CA ARG A 407 0.94 1.86 -27.09
C ARG A 407 0.80 0.36 -26.86
N ASP A 408 0.05 -0.34 -27.71
CA ASP A 408 -0.15 -1.79 -27.60
C ASP A 408 -0.69 -2.20 -26.22
N ASN A 409 -1.59 -1.39 -25.67
CA ASN A 409 -2.19 -1.53 -24.34
C ASN A 409 -1.20 -1.48 -23.15
N ALA A 410 0.01 -0.93 -23.35
CA ALA A 410 0.95 -0.75 -22.25
C ALA A 410 0.45 0.25 -21.20
N LEU A 411 0.66 -0.10 -19.92
CA LEU A 411 0.50 0.81 -18.80
C LEU A 411 1.62 1.86 -18.81
N THR A 412 1.25 3.12 -18.66
CA THR A 412 2.23 4.20 -18.46
C THR A 412 2.13 4.81 -17.07
N VAL A 413 0.93 4.81 -16.48
CA VAL A 413 0.65 5.45 -15.18
C VAL A 413 1.42 4.81 -14.03
N GLY A 414 1.74 5.62 -13.02
CA GLY A 414 2.25 5.22 -11.72
C GLY A 414 1.11 4.93 -10.74
N GLU A 415 1.42 4.86 -9.44
CA GLU A 415 0.45 4.51 -8.40
C GLU A 415 -0.68 5.55 -8.30
N VAL A 416 -0.35 6.84 -8.44
CA VAL A 416 -1.29 7.93 -8.15
C VAL A 416 -2.35 8.01 -9.23
N CYS A 417 -1.96 7.88 -10.50
CA CYS A 417 -2.88 7.91 -11.63
C CYS A 417 -3.59 6.56 -11.87
N LEU A 418 -3.04 5.42 -11.43
CA LEU A 418 -3.58 4.10 -11.73
C LEU A 418 -5.04 3.90 -11.30
N PRO A 419 -5.48 4.17 -10.05
CA PRO A 419 -6.86 3.92 -9.67
C PRO A 419 -7.83 4.79 -10.49
N TYR A 420 -7.44 6.01 -10.85
CA TYR A 420 -8.25 6.88 -11.71
C TYR A 420 -8.29 6.40 -13.17
N LEU A 421 -7.21 5.82 -13.70
CA LEU A 421 -7.22 5.17 -15.01
C LEU A 421 -8.20 4.00 -15.05
N LEU A 422 -8.12 3.11 -14.03
CA LEU A 422 -9.01 1.96 -13.93
C LEU A 422 -10.48 2.39 -13.81
N ARG A 423 -10.79 3.34 -12.91
CA ARG A 423 -12.14 3.88 -12.72
C ARG A 423 -12.67 4.61 -13.96
N ALA A 424 -11.84 5.40 -14.64
CA ALA A 424 -12.25 6.11 -15.85
C ALA A 424 -12.64 5.15 -16.97
N LEU A 425 -11.85 4.09 -17.18
CA LEU A 425 -12.13 3.07 -18.20
C LEU A 425 -13.35 2.22 -17.83
N ALA A 426 -13.39 1.66 -16.61
CA ALA A 426 -14.49 0.81 -16.16
C ALA A 426 -15.82 1.59 -16.11
N GLY A 427 -15.82 2.80 -15.55
CA GLY A 427 -16.98 3.69 -15.50
C GLY A 427 -17.46 4.17 -16.88
N ALA A 428 -16.59 4.14 -17.89
CA ALA A 428 -16.94 4.40 -19.28
C ALA A 428 -17.39 3.14 -20.06
N GLY A 429 -17.53 1.99 -19.40
CA GLY A 429 -17.90 0.73 -20.03
C GLY A 429 -16.77 0.12 -20.86
N ARG A 430 -15.51 0.46 -20.54
CA ARG A 430 -14.29 0.00 -21.24
C ARG A 430 -13.43 -0.95 -20.41
N SER A 431 -14.08 -1.82 -19.63
CA SER A 431 -13.38 -2.90 -18.93
C SER A 431 -12.69 -3.89 -19.89
N ASP A 432 -13.05 -3.91 -21.18
CA ASP A 432 -12.28 -4.61 -22.22
C ASP A 432 -10.83 -4.12 -22.30
N LEU A 433 -10.60 -2.81 -22.11
CA LEU A 433 -9.25 -2.25 -22.08
C LEU A 433 -8.55 -2.53 -20.76
N VAL A 434 -9.26 -2.42 -19.62
CA VAL A 434 -8.68 -2.80 -18.32
C VAL A 434 -8.21 -4.25 -18.37
N PHE A 435 -9.01 -5.14 -18.96
CA PHE A 435 -8.61 -6.52 -19.23
C PHE A 435 -7.36 -6.58 -20.11
N ALA A 436 -7.38 -5.97 -21.30
CA ALA A 436 -6.29 -6.09 -22.27
C ALA A 436 -4.95 -5.52 -21.77
N MET A 437 -4.98 -4.41 -21.03
CA MET A 437 -3.78 -3.77 -20.47
C MET A 437 -3.10 -4.63 -19.40
N ASN A 438 -3.89 -5.41 -18.66
CA ASN A 438 -3.41 -6.17 -17.50
C ASN A 438 -3.26 -7.68 -17.76
N ASN A 439 -3.92 -8.20 -18.79
CA ASN A 439 -3.82 -9.60 -19.22
C ASN A 439 -2.70 -9.79 -20.26
N GLN A 440 -1.48 -9.39 -19.91
CA GLN A 440 -0.31 -9.45 -20.79
C GLN A 440 0.99 -9.56 -19.97
N SER A 441 2.07 -10.00 -20.61
CA SER A 441 3.39 -10.17 -19.98
C SER A 441 4.58 -9.64 -20.81
N GLU A 442 4.31 -8.89 -21.87
CA GLU A 442 5.36 -8.38 -22.79
C GLU A 442 5.77 -6.94 -22.46
N HIS A 443 4.87 -6.14 -21.89
CA HIS A 443 5.14 -4.79 -21.39
C HIS A 443 5.19 -4.76 -19.87
N PRO A 444 5.97 -3.85 -19.25
CA PRO A 444 5.96 -3.63 -17.81
C PRO A 444 4.54 -3.54 -17.24
N GLY A 445 4.27 -4.34 -16.21
CA GLY A 445 2.91 -4.62 -15.72
C GLY A 445 2.89 -5.87 -14.86
N TYR A 446 1.73 -6.24 -14.34
CA TYR A 446 1.62 -7.36 -13.40
C TYR A 446 2.10 -8.70 -13.98
N GLY A 447 1.67 -9.06 -15.19
CA GLY A 447 2.08 -10.31 -15.84
C GLY A 447 3.57 -10.33 -16.20
N TYR A 448 4.16 -9.17 -16.49
CA TYR A 448 5.60 -9.04 -16.70
C TYR A 448 6.39 -9.33 -15.41
N GLN A 449 5.95 -8.79 -14.26
CA GLN A 449 6.57 -9.12 -12.97
C GLN A 449 6.49 -10.62 -12.66
N LEU A 450 5.33 -11.24 -12.90
CA LEU A 450 5.16 -12.70 -12.75
C LEU A 450 6.06 -13.50 -13.70
N LYS A 451 6.24 -13.05 -14.95
CA LYS A 451 7.16 -13.65 -15.93
C LYS A 451 8.62 -13.58 -15.47
N LEU A 452 9.00 -12.54 -14.72
CA LEU A 452 10.31 -12.39 -14.09
C LEU A 452 10.45 -13.18 -12.77
N GLY A 453 9.40 -13.88 -12.33
CA GLY A 453 9.42 -14.71 -11.12
C GLY A 453 9.11 -13.96 -9.82
N ALA A 454 8.52 -12.77 -9.90
CA ALA A 454 8.00 -12.07 -8.72
C ALA A 454 6.91 -12.91 -8.03
N THR A 455 6.95 -12.96 -6.70
CA THR A 455 5.96 -13.69 -5.88
C THR A 455 5.12 -12.73 -5.02
N ALA A 456 5.53 -11.47 -4.92
CA ALA A 456 4.78 -10.37 -4.37
C ALA A 456 4.93 -9.18 -5.34
N LEU A 457 3.99 -8.24 -5.30
CA LEU A 457 4.02 -7.07 -6.19
C LEU A 457 5.27 -6.22 -5.93
N CYS A 458 5.96 -5.79 -6.97
CA CYS A 458 7.15 -4.92 -6.88
C CYS A 458 6.75 -3.44 -6.92
N GLU A 459 7.64 -2.57 -6.42
CA GLU A 459 7.45 -1.10 -6.40
C GLU A 459 7.29 -0.47 -7.79
N THR A 460 7.93 -1.06 -8.80
CA THR A 460 7.95 -0.54 -10.17
C THR A 460 7.43 -1.56 -11.17
N TRP A 461 6.75 -1.11 -12.23
CA TRP A 461 6.15 -2.01 -13.23
C TRP A 461 7.14 -2.96 -13.91
N ASN A 462 8.40 -2.56 -14.04
CA ASN A 462 9.46 -3.35 -14.66
C ASN A 462 10.20 -4.27 -13.67
N ALA A 463 9.74 -4.37 -12.41
CA ALA A 463 10.39 -5.11 -11.33
C ALA A 463 11.89 -4.76 -11.20
N HIS A 464 12.20 -3.46 -11.19
CA HIS A 464 13.59 -3.02 -11.08
C HIS A 464 14.24 -3.59 -9.81
N ARG A 465 15.43 -4.18 -9.95
CA ARG A 465 16.06 -4.98 -8.88
C ARG A 465 16.53 -4.15 -7.68
N ASP A 466 16.83 -2.87 -7.90
CA ASP A 466 17.24 -1.93 -6.84
C ASP A 466 16.06 -1.41 -6.02
N ASN A 467 14.83 -1.73 -6.43
CA ASN A 467 13.59 -1.32 -5.79
C ASN A 467 13.02 -2.44 -4.91
N SER A 468 12.01 -2.10 -4.11
CA SER A 468 11.31 -3.08 -3.28
C SER A 468 10.62 -4.15 -4.14
N GLN A 469 10.77 -5.41 -3.74
CA GLN A 469 10.08 -6.55 -4.38
C GLN A 469 8.81 -6.97 -3.61
N ILE A 470 8.35 -6.14 -2.67
CA ILE A 470 7.13 -6.36 -1.91
C ILE A 470 6.49 -5.02 -1.52
N GLN A 471 5.72 -4.49 -2.46
CA GLN A 471 5.10 -3.17 -2.43
C GLN A 471 3.71 -3.27 -3.05
N PHE A 472 2.66 -2.90 -2.33
CA PHE A 472 1.29 -3.07 -2.83
C PHE A 472 0.73 -1.85 -3.56
N MET A 473 1.46 -0.73 -3.59
CA MET A 473 1.03 0.55 -4.16
C MET A 473 0.52 0.47 -5.60
N LEU A 474 1.06 -0.41 -6.44
CA LEU A 474 0.56 -0.59 -7.81
C LEU A 474 -0.63 -1.54 -7.88
N GLY A 475 -1.14 -2.05 -6.75
CA GLY A 475 -2.11 -3.13 -6.67
C GLY A 475 -3.57 -2.73 -6.91
N HIS A 476 -3.85 -1.52 -7.39
CA HIS A 476 -5.22 -0.98 -7.50
C HIS A 476 -6.18 -1.82 -8.37
N ILE A 477 -5.67 -2.76 -9.19
CA ILE A 477 -6.50 -3.71 -9.94
C ILE A 477 -7.42 -4.56 -9.05
N MET A 478 -7.09 -4.72 -7.76
CA MET A 478 -7.95 -5.43 -6.82
C MET A 478 -9.32 -4.76 -6.70
N GLU A 479 -9.39 -3.43 -6.68
CA GLU A 479 -10.68 -2.71 -6.74
C GLU A 479 -11.47 -3.17 -7.97
N TRP A 480 -10.87 -3.20 -9.17
CA TRP A 480 -11.54 -3.62 -10.39
C TRP A 480 -12.00 -5.09 -10.36
N PHE A 481 -11.23 -6.00 -9.75
CA PHE A 481 -11.61 -7.40 -9.59
C PHE A 481 -12.92 -7.56 -8.77
N TYR A 482 -13.07 -6.84 -7.67
CA TYR A 482 -14.26 -6.91 -6.83
C TYR A 482 -15.40 -6.03 -7.36
N HIS A 483 -15.11 -4.76 -7.64
CA HIS A 483 -16.08 -3.73 -8.02
C HIS A 483 -16.65 -3.95 -9.42
N ASP A 484 -15.83 -4.29 -10.40
CA ASP A 484 -16.25 -4.32 -11.81
C ASP A 484 -16.38 -5.73 -12.37
N LEU A 485 -15.38 -6.61 -12.17
CA LEU A 485 -15.46 -7.99 -12.67
C LEU A 485 -16.51 -8.80 -11.91
N ALA A 486 -16.37 -8.93 -10.59
CA ALA A 486 -17.39 -9.57 -9.76
C ALA A 486 -18.64 -8.69 -9.64
N GLY A 487 -18.50 -7.38 -9.85
CA GLY A 487 -19.62 -6.45 -9.93
C GLY A 487 -20.18 -6.03 -8.58
N ILE A 488 -19.47 -6.22 -7.47
CA ILE A 488 -19.93 -5.86 -6.13
C ILE A 488 -19.66 -4.37 -5.92
N GLN A 489 -20.64 -3.52 -6.19
CA GLN A 489 -20.46 -2.06 -6.20
C GLN A 489 -21.19 -1.40 -5.04
N LEU A 490 -20.46 -0.61 -4.25
CA LEU A 490 -21.06 0.31 -3.29
C LEU A 490 -22.01 1.29 -4.02
N ASP A 491 -23.18 1.60 -3.44
CA ASP A 491 -23.98 2.76 -3.83
C ASP A 491 -23.63 3.96 -2.93
N PRO A 492 -22.97 5.02 -3.46
CA PRO A 492 -22.63 6.21 -2.67
C PRO A 492 -23.82 6.95 -2.07
N ARG A 493 -25.05 6.70 -2.55
CA ARG A 493 -26.29 7.29 -1.99
C ARG A 493 -26.82 6.51 -0.79
N ALA A 494 -26.33 5.29 -0.58
CA ALA A 494 -26.75 4.39 0.48
C ALA A 494 -25.54 3.68 1.13
N PRO A 495 -24.65 4.47 1.77
CA PRO A 495 -23.37 3.98 2.28
C PRO A 495 -23.52 2.92 3.38
N GLY A 496 -22.44 2.15 3.60
CA GLY A 496 -22.46 0.99 4.47
C GLY A 496 -23.18 -0.21 3.85
N PHE A 497 -23.14 -0.31 2.51
CA PHE A 497 -23.81 -1.35 1.72
C PHE A 497 -25.31 -1.50 2.07
N LYS A 498 -25.96 -0.41 2.49
CA LYS A 498 -27.42 -0.38 2.75
C LYS A 498 -28.18 -0.72 1.47
N HIS A 499 -27.68 -0.18 0.38
CA HIS A 499 -27.97 -0.58 -0.98
C HIS A 499 -26.63 -0.71 -1.70
N PHE A 500 -26.53 -1.68 -2.60
CA PHE A 500 -25.36 -1.96 -3.40
C PHE A 500 -25.83 -2.48 -4.75
N ASN A 501 -25.00 -2.34 -5.78
CA ASN A 501 -25.30 -2.86 -7.10
C ASN A 501 -24.50 -4.14 -7.33
N ILE A 502 -25.14 -5.11 -7.99
CA ILE A 502 -24.45 -6.26 -8.58
C ILE A 502 -24.43 -6.06 -10.08
N ARG A 503 -23.28 -5.65 -10.61
CA ARG A 503 -23.07 -5.34 -12.04
C ARG A 503 -21.77 -5.95 -12.57
N PRO A 504 -21.72 -7.29 -12.78
CA PRO A 504 -20.53 -7.95 -13.29
C PRO A 504 -20.21 -7.49 -14.71
N GLN A 505 -18.93 -7.26 -15.00
CA GLN A 505 -18.42 -6.88 -16.32
C GLN A 505 -17.55 -8.02 -16.87
N ILE A 506 -18.18 -9.02 -17.47
CA ILE A 506 -17.46 -10.13 -18.12
C ILE A 506 -16.88 -9.64 -19.45
N VAL A 507 -15.56 -9.67 -19.56
CA VAL A 507 -14.79 -9.09 -20.67
C VAL A 507 -13.65 -10.02 -21.09
N GLY A 508 -13.11 -9.81 -22.29
CA GLY A 508 -12.05 -10.64 -22.84
C GLY A 508 -12.52 -12.08 -23.06
N ASP A 509 -11.74 -13.03 -22.56
CA ASP A 509 -12.00 -14.48 -22.64
C ASP A 509 -12.53 -15.06 -21.32
N LEU A 510 -12.96 -14.22 -20.37
CA LEU A 510 -13.49 -14.67 -19.10
C LEU A 510 -14.80 -15.45 -19.28
N THR A 511 -14.84 -16.67 -18.76
CA THR A 511 -16.03 -17.53 -18.73
C THR A 511 -16.64 -17.64 -17.33
N GLU A 512 -15.86 -17.33 -16.29
CA GLU A 512 -16.31 -17.39 -14.90
C GLU A 512 -15.62 -16.30 -14.06
N VAL A 513 -16.38 -15.66 -13.17
CA VAL A 513 -15.87 -14.80 -12.09
C VAL A 513 -16.66 -15.15 -10.81
N LYS A 514 -15.95 -15.34 -9.71
CA LYS A 514 -16.51 -15.54 -8.36
C LYS A 514 -15.88 -14.52 -7.43
N GLY A 515 -16.72 -13.73 -6.77
CA GLY A 515 -16.30 -12.80 -5.74
C GLY A 515 -17.25 -12.87 -4.55
N SER A 516 -16.74 -12.63 -3.35
CA SER A 516 -17.57 -12.41 -2.15
C SER A 516 -16.98 -11.31 -1.29
N TYR A 517 -17.83 -10.57 -0.57
CA TYR A 517 -17.41 -9.52 0.34
C TYR A 517 -18.24 -9.51 1.64
N GLU A 518 -17.57 -9.58 2.79
CA GLU A 518 -18.13 -9.44 4.13
C GLU A 518 -18.30 -7.95 4.46
N SER A 519 -19.44 -7.39 4.07
CA SER A 519 -19.79 -6.01 4.41
C SER A 519 -20.16 -5.85 5.88
N VAL A 520 -20.33 -4.60 6.34
CA VAL A 520 -20.88 -4.31 7.68
C VAL A 520 -22.32 -4.83 7.89
N ARG A 521 -22.97 -5.34 6.84
CA ARG A 521 -24.31 -5.93 6.86
C ARG A 521 -24.31 -7.45 6.62
N GLY A 522 -23.13 -8.06 6.53
CA GLY A 522 -22.94 -9.47 6.22
C GLY A 522 -22.45 -9.69 4.80
N LYS A 523 -22.35 -10.97 4.44
CA LYS A 523 -21.80 -11.45 3.19
C LYS A 523 -22.65 -11.05 1.98
N ILE A 524 -21.96 -10.54 0.95
CA ILE A 524 -22.45 -10.31 -0.40
C ILE A 524 -21.81 -11.34 -1.33
#